data_AF-A0A5F8GY59-F1
#
_entry.id   AF-A0A5F8GY59-F1
#
_cell.length_a   1.000
_cell.length_b   1.000
_cell.length_c   1.000
_cell.angle_alpha   90.00
_cell.angle_beta   90.00
_cell.angle_gamma   90.00
#
_symmetry.space_group_name_H-M   'P 1'
#
loop_
_entity.id
_entity.type
_entity.pdbx_description
1 polymer ?
#
loop_
_entity_poly.entity_id
_entity_poly.type
_entity_poly.pdbx_seq_one_letter_code
_entity_poly.pdbx_strand_id
1 'polypeptide(L)'
;MNTIQQLVMILNSASDQPSENLNSYFNNCTVNPKESILKRVENIGRIFKEKFAEAVGQGCAEIGSQRYKLGVRLYYRVMESMLKSEEERLSIHNFSKLLNDKIFHTSLLACAVEVVMATYGRNTYQSHDSGTDLSFPWILNVLDLKAFDFYKVIESFIKAEASLTREMIKHLERCEHRIMESLAWQSDSPLFDLIKQSKEREGSVDHLLEPTSTLNMPLQHNHTAADLYLSPVRSPKKKGSTARINSTSSAEPQTTPASQTQKAPKSTSLSLFYKKVYRLAYLRLNTLCSRLLSDHPELEHIIWTLFQHTLQNEYELMRDRHLDQIMMCSMYGICKVKNIDLKFKIIVTAYKDLTHAIQETFKRVLIREGQYDSIIVFYNLVFMQKLKTNILQYASNRPPTLSPIPHIPRSPYKFSSSPLRVPGGNIYISPLKSPYKFSEGLPTPTKMTPRSRIPLTSEKFQKINQMVCSSDRLLKRSAEGSNPPKPLKKLRFDIEGSDEADGSLNDFCCLSLASTRTRMQKQKMNDSMDTSSKEEK
;
A
#
# COMPACT_ATOMS: atom_id res chain seq x y z
N MET A 1 -5.54 1.75 -24.36
CA MET A 1 -4.94 2.50 -23.23
C MET A 1 -5.50 3.90 -23.28
N ASN A 2 -5.91 4.46 -22.14
CA ASN A 2 -6.44 5.82 -22.10
C ASN A 2 -5.29 6.82 -22.31
N THR A 3 -5.50 7.88 -23.08
CA THR A 3 -4.54 8.99 -23.22
C THR A 3 -4.93 10.18 -22.35
N ILE A 4 -3.97 11.01 -21.98
CA ILE A 4 -4.24 12.26 -21.22
C ILE A 4 -5.23 13.14 -22.01
N GLN A 5 -5.07 13.18 -23.33
CA GLN A 5 -5.96 13.91 -24.25
C GLN A 5 -7.41 13.42 -24.20
N GLN A 6 -7.68 12.12 -23.98
CA GLN A 6 -9.06 11.61 -23.87
C GLN A 6 -9.77 12.13 -22.63
N LEU A 7 -9.13 12.08 -21.45
CA LEU A 7 -9.71 12.67 -20.24
C LEU A 7 -9.90 14.19 -20.41
N VAL A 8 -8.90 14.90 -20.94
CA VAL A 8 -8.99 16.34 -21.19
C VAL A 8 -10.12 16.67 -22.18
N MET A 9 -10.33 15.87 -23.23
CA MET A 9 -11.42 16.04 -24.19
C MET A 9 -12.79 15.83 -23.53
N ILE A 10 -12.96 14.78 -22.72
CA ILE A 10 -14.19 14.51 -21.95
C ILE A 10 -14.49 15.66 -20.99
N LEU A 11 -13.47 16.19 -20.30
CA LEU A 11 -13.63 17.32 -19.37
C LEU A 11 -13.88 18.64 -20.12
N ASN A 12 -13.31 18.85 -21.31
CA ASN A 12 -13.57 20.06 -22.09
C ASN A 12 -15.02 20.12 -22.63
N SER A 13 -15.62 18.97 -22.97
CA SER A 13 -17.02 18.89 -23.43
C SER A 13 -18.05 18.76 -22.30
N ALA A 14 -17.63 18.53 -21.06
CA ALA A 14 -18.52 18.43 -19.91
C ALA A 14 -19.03 19.81 -19.42
N SER A 15 -20.24 19.83 -18.87
CA SER A 15 -20.85 21.02 -18.27
C SER A 15 -20.21 21.40 -16.93
N ASP A 16 -20.11 22.70 -16.65
CA ASP A 16 -19.72 23.24 -15.33
C ASP A 16 -20.79 22.98 -14.23
N GLN A 17 -21.97 22.44 -14.58
CA GLN A 17 -23.11 22.20 -13.69
C GLN A 17 -23.38 20.71 -13.43
N PRO A 18 -24.01 20.34 -12.30
CA PRO A 18 -24.50 18.98 -12.05
C PRO A 18 -25.43 18.47 -13.15
N SER A 19 -25.30 17.19 -13.51
CA SER A 19 -26.20 16.50 -14.45
C SER A 19 -27.62 16.37 -13.89
N GLU A 20 -28.61 16.08 -14.74
CA GLU A 20 -29.99 15.80 -14.30
C GLU A 20 -30.05 14.60 -13.33
N ASN A 21 -29.29 13.54 -13.60
CA ASN A 21 -29.12 12.40 -12.69
C ASN A 21 -28.60 12.83 -11.32
N LEU A 22 -27.58 13.70 -11.30
CA LEU A 22 -26.98 14.16 -10.05
C LEU A 22 -27.94 15.08 -9.27
N ASN A 23 -28.73 15.90 -9.95
CA ASN A 23 -29.84 16.65 -9.35
C ASN A 23 -30.93 15.72 -8.79
N SER A 24 -31.20 14.57 -9.44
CA SER A 24 -32.15 13.56 -8.92
C SER A 24 -31.70 13.00 -7.57
N TYR A 25 -30.42 12.59 -7.43
CA TYR A 25 -29.87 12.17 -6.13
C TYR A 25 -29.94 13.28 -5.06
N PHE A 26 -29.75 14.55 -5.43
CA PHE A 26 -29.88 15.67 -4.50
C PHE A 26 -31.32 15.85 -4.01
N ASN A 27 -32.30 15.71 -4.91
CA ASN A 27 -33.72 15.82 -4.57
C ASN A 27 -34.22 14.64 -3.72
N ASN A 28 -33.62 13.44 -3.88
CA ASN A 28 -33.94 12.24 -3.09
C ASN A 28 -33.32 12.25 -1.66
N CYS A 29 -32.55 13.28 -1.30
CA CYS A 29 -31.99 13.43 0.03
C CYS A 29 -32.99 14.08 1.01
N THR A 30 -33.06 13.54 2.24
CA THR A 30 -33.85 14.12 3.35
C THR A 30 -33.54 15.59 3.62
N VAL A 31 -32.28 15.98 3.47
CA VAL A 31 -31.83 17.38 3.41
C VAL A 31 -31.19 17.58 2.05
N ASN A 32 -31.85 18.35 1.17
CA ASN A 32 -31.37 18.59 -0.20
C ASN A 32 -30.02 19.34 -0.17
N PRO A 33 -28.93 18.75 -0.66
CA PRO A 33 -27.59 19.30 -0.51
C PRO A 33 -27.23 20.32 -1.60
N LYS A 34 -28.04 20.46 -2.66
CA LYS A 34 -27.70 21.18 -3.91
C LYS A 34 -27.11 22.58 -3.67
N GLU A 35 -27.82 23.42 -2.93
CA GLU A 35 -27.37 24.77 -2.59
C GLU A 35 -26.04 24.79 -1.82
N SER A 36 -25.86 23.84 -0.90
CA SER A 36 -24.61 23.74 -0.12
C SER A 36 -23.42 23.29 -0.98
N ILE A 37 -23.67 22.45 -1.99
CA ILE A 37 -22.67 21.96 -2.92
C ILE A 37 -22.26 23.07 -3.89
N LEU A 38 -23.22 23.79 -4.49
CA LEU A 38 -22.95 24.90 -5.42
C LEU A 38 -22.15 26.02 -4.74
N LYS A 39 -22.59 26.48 -3.56
CA LYS A 39 -21.89 27.52 -2.79
C LYS A 39 -20.49 27.09 -2.33
N ARG A 40 -20.30 25.79 -2.04
CA ARG A 40 -18.98 25.24 -1.71
C ARG A 40 -18.05 25.25 -2.92
N VAL A 41 -18.53 24.86 -4.09
CA VAL A 41 -17.78 24.90 -5.36
C VAL A 41 -17.42 26.33 -5.75
N GLU A 42 -18.32 27.29 -5.57
CA GLU A 42 -18.04 28.71 -5.82
C GLU A 42 -16.97 29.28 -4.88
N ASN A 43 -17.15 29.14 -3.56
CA ASN A 43 -16.22 29.69 -2.58
C ASN A 43 -14.83 29.04 -2.67
N ILE A 44 -14.75 27.72 -2.88
CA ILE A 44 -13.47 27.04 -3.12
C ILE A 44 -12.82 27.54 -4.42
N GLY A 45 -13.60 27.81 -5.47
CA GLY A 45 -13.08 28.35 -6.73
C GLY A 45 -12.43 29.72 -6.58
N ARG A 46 -13.03 30.59 -5.76
CA ARG A 46 -12.44 31.89 -5.40
C ARG A 46 -11.11 31.72 -4.65
N ILE A 47 -11.09 30.91 -3.58
CA ILE A 47 -9.88 30.64 -2.77
C ILE A 47 -8.77 30.02 -3.64
N PHE A 48 -9.12 29.06 -4.49
CA PHE A 48 -8.17 28.43 -5.40
C PHE A 48 -7.59 29.43 -6.42
N LYS A 49 -8.44 30.28 -7.02
CA LYS A 49 -7.99 31.31 -7.98
C LYS A 49 -7.02 32.30 -7.33
N GLU A 50 -7.34 32.77 -6.12
CA GLU A 50 -6.48 33.65 -5.32
C GLU A 50 -5.13 32.97 -5.02
N LYS A 51 -5.13 31.77 -4.42
CA LYS A 51 -3.91 31.04 -4.05
C LYS A 51 -3.06 30.59 -5.24
N PHE A 52 -3.68 30.24 -6.37
CA PHE A 52 -2.97 29.92 -7.61
C PHE A 52 -2.28 31.17 -8.17
N ALA A 53 -2.95 32.32 -8.17
CA ALA A 53 -2.40 33.58 -8.66
C ALA A 53 -1.28 34.13 -7.75
N GLU A 54 -1.37 33.91 -6.43
CA GLU A 54 -0.26 34.16 -5.51
C GLU A 54 0.97 33.27 -5.81
N ALA A 55 0.76 31.99 -6.11
CA ALA A 55 1.82 31.00 -6.32
C ALA A 55 2.51 31.08 -7.69
N VAL A 56 1.78 31.45 -8.75
CA VAL A 56 2.25 31.44 -10.15
C VAL A 56 2.41 32.86 -10.73
N GLY A 57 1.88 33.88 -10.04
CA GLY A 57 1.85 35.27 -10.50
C GLY A 57 0.46 35.68 -11.01
N GLN A 58 0.08 36.94 -10.76
CA GLN A 58 -1.29 37.43 -10.98
C GLN A 58 -1.75 37.37 -12.44
N GLY A 59 -0.84 37.49 -13.41
CA GLY A 59 -1.16 37.30 -14.84
C GLY A 59 -1.69 35.90 -15.18
N CYS A 60 -1.45 34.90 -14.33
CA CYS A 60 -1.88 33.52 -14.52
C CYS A 60 -3.21 33.18 -13.80
N ALA A 61 -3.88 34.16 -13.16
CA ALA A 61 -5.11 33.92 -12.41
C ALA A 61 -6.23 33.25 -13.24
N GLU A 62 -6.33 33.58 -14.54
CA GLU A 62 -7.34 32.94 -15.41
C GLU A 62 -6.93 31.52 -15.84
N ILE A 63 -5.63 31.20 -15.90
CA ILE A 63 -5.19 29.81 -16.05
C ILE A 63 -5.67 28.98 -14.84
N GLY A 64 -5.52 29.51 -13.62
CA GLY A 64 -6.05 28.90 -12.40
C GLY A 64 -7.55 28.67 -12.44
N SER A 65 -8.33 29.68 -12.89
CA SER A 65 -9.78 29.57 -13.15
C SER A 65 -10.12 28.39 -14.08
N GLN A 66 -9.42 28.26 -15.22
CA GLN A 66 -9.66 27.17 -16.17
C GLN A 66 -9.24 25.80 -15.61
N ARG A 67 -8.13 25.69 -14.86
CA ARG A 67 -7.77 24.45 -14.16
C ARG A 67 -8.84 24.05 -13.14
N TYR A 68 -9.35 25.01 -12.39
CA TYR A 68 -10.39 24.76 -11.40
C TYR A 68 -11.69 24.26 -12.04
N LYS A 69 -12.15 24.87 -13.14
CA LYS A 69 -13.34 24.40 -13.88
C LYS A 69 -13.22 22.95 -14.33
N LEU A 70 -12.08 22.54 -14.89
CA LEU A 70 -11.84 21.14 -15.25
C LEU A 70 -11.90 20.21 -14.02
N GLY A 71 -11.40 20.66 -12.87
CA GLY A 71 -11.51 19.95 -11.59
C GLY A 71 -12.97 19.81 -11.12
N VAL A 72 -13.79 20.86 -11.24
CA VAL A 72 -15.23 20.84 -10.91
C VAL A 72 -16.01 19.86 -11.80
N ARG A 73 -15.73 19.83 -13.10
CA ARG A 73 -16.35 18.88 -14.05
C ARG A 73 -16.01 17.43 -13.69
N LEU A 74 -14.74 17.17 -13.39
CA LEU A 74 -14.28 15.85 -12.95
C LEU A 74 -14.90 15.46 -11.60
N TYR A 75 -15.02 16.40 -10.67
CA TYR A 75 -15.66 16.22 -9.37
C TYR A 75 -17.14 15.81 -9.48
N TYR A 76 -17.95 16.50 -10.29
CA TYR A 76 -19.36 16.09 -10.49
C TYR A 76 -19.48 14.74 -11.17
N ARG A 77 -18.66 14.48 -12.19
CA ARG A 77 -18.62 13.20 -12.92
C ARG A 77 -18.26 12.02 -12.01
N VAL A 78 -17.22 12.17 -11.19
CA VAL A 78 -16.80 11.14 -10.22
C VAL A 78 -17.86 10.97 -9.14
N MET A 79 -18.47 12.05 -8.64
CA MET A 79 -19.56 11.98 -7.66
C MET A 79 -20.75 11.17 -8.19
N GLU A 80 -21.21 11.45 -9.41
CA GLU A 80 -22.32 10.69 -10.02
C GLU A 80 -21.96 9.20 -10.16
N SER A 81 -20.74 8.88 -10.59
CA SER A 81 -20.29 7.48 -10.69
C SER A 81 -20.19 6.80 -9.32
N MET A 82 -19.75 7.51 -8.28
CA MET A 82 -19.68 6.96 -6.92
C MET A 82 -21.08 6.71 -6.34
N LEU A 83 -22.03 7.61 -6.58
CA LEU A 83 -23.41 7.45 -6.11
C LEU A 83 -24.12 6.28 -6.79
N LYS A 84 -23.92 6.08 -8.11
CA LYS A 84 -24.43 4.90 -8.83
C LYS A 84 -23.90 3.60 -8.24
N SER A 85 -22.59 3.50 -8.01
CA SER A 85 -22.01 2.31 -7.38
C SER A 85 -22.47 2.09 -5.94
N GLU A 86 -22.78 3.14 -5.19
CA GLU A 86 -23.37 3.02 -3.84
C GLU A 86 -24.84 2.60 -3.88
N GLU A 87 -25.62 3.09 -4.84
CA GLU A 87 -27.02 2.71 -5.09
C GLU A 87 -27.12 1.23 -5.49
N GLU A 88 -26.28 0.79 -6.42
CA GLU A 88 -26.14 -0.64 -6.79
C GLU A 88 -25.72 -1.52 -5.62
N ARG A 89 -24.81 -1.03 -4.76
CA ARG A 89 -24.26 -1.77 -3.61
C ARG A 89 -25.24 -1.91 -2.45
N LEU A 90 -26.01 -0.87 -2.16
CA LEU A 90 -26.85 -0.77 -0.96
C LEU A 90 -28.34 -0.93 -1.25
N SER A 91 -28.77 -0.83 -2.50
CA SER A 91 -30.18 -0.75 -2.90
C SER A 91 -30.94 0.38 -2.18
N ILE A 92 -30.26 1.52 -1.99
CA ILE A 92 -30.77 2.71 -1.29
C ILE A 92 -30.57 3.94 -2.19
N HIS A 93 -31.59 4.78 -2.30
CA HIS A 93 -31.57 6.00 -3.12
C HIS A 93 -31.28 7.29 -2.33
N ASN A 94 -31.27 7.24 -0.99
CA ASN A 94 -31.09 8.40 -0.11
C ASN A 94 -29.67 8.42 0.49
N PHE A 95 -28.85 9.36 0.00
CA PHE A 95 -27.48 9.56 0.44
C PHE A 95 -27.31 10.82 1.31
N SER A 96 -28.37 11.29 1.97
CA SER A 96 -28.43 12.60 2.62
C SER A 96 -27.31 12.84 3.65
N LYS A 97 -26.85 11.81 4.37
CA LYS A 97 -25.74 11.95 5.32
C LYS A 97 -24.40 12.19 4.63
N LEU A 98 -24.13 11.50 3.51
CA LEU A 98 -22.89 11.64 2.76
C LEU A 98 -22.85 12.95 1.98
N LEU A 99 -23.95 13.30 1.31
CA LEU A 99 -24.03 14.50 0.47
C LEU A 99 -24.19 15.81 1.25
N ASN A 100 -24.39 15.75 2.57
CA ASN A 100 -24.27 16.91 3.45
C ASN A 100 -22.93 16.95 4.22
N ASP A 101 -22.04 15.96 4.03
CA ASP A 101 -20.71 15.95 4.64
C ASP A 101 -19.76 16.91 3.89
N LYS A 102 -19.41 18.03 4.54
CA LYS A 102 -18.52 19.03 3.94
C LYS A 102 -17.13 18.48 3.61
N ILE A 103 -16.62 17.53 4.39
CA ILE A 103 -15.25 17.00 4.26
C ILE A 103 -15.20 16.03 3.07
N PHE A 104 -16.21 15.18 2.90
CA PHE A 104 -16.36 14.34 1.71
C PHE A 104 -16.29 15.17 0.43
N HIS A 105 -17.09 16.23 0.34
CA HIS A 105 -17.11 17.11 -0.83
C HIS A 105 -15.79 17.85 -1.05
N THR A 106 -15.18 18.41 0.01
CA THR A 106 -13.89 19.10 -0.10
C THR A 106 -12.78 18.14 -0.55
N SER A 107 -12.72 16.93 0.01
CA SER A 107 -11.75 15.89 -0.41
C SER A 107 -11.96 15.42 -1.84
N LEU A 108 -13.21 15.18 -2.26
CA LEU A 108 -13.51 14.72 -3.61
C LEU A 108 -13.10 15.78 -4.66
N LEU A 109 -13.40 17.05 -4.37
CA LEU A 109 -13.01 18.18 -5.20
C LEU A 109 -11.49 18.40 -5.20
N ALA A 110 -10.84 18.31 -4.03
CA ALA A 110 -9.38 18.37 -3.92
C ALA A 110 -8.71 17.28 -4.77
N CYS A 111 -9.24 16.05 -4.76
CA CYS A 111 -8.70 14.94 -5.55
C CYS A 111 -8.88 15.17 -7.05
N ALA A 112 -10.04 15.68 -7.48
CA ALA A 112 -10.29 16.06 -8.87
C ALA A 112 -9.36 17.19 -9.35
N VAL A 113 -9.16 18.22 -8.53
CA VAL A 113 -8.23 19.33 -8.81
C VAL A 113 -6.78 18.83 -8.82
N GLU A 114 -6.37 17.95 -7.89
CA GLU A 114 -5.03 17.35 -7.87
C GLU A 114 -4.73 16.57 -9.17
N VAL A 115 -5.68 15.80 -9.69
CA VAL A 115 -5.51 15.12 -11.00
C VAL A 115 -5.29 16.13 -12.12
N VAL A 116 -6.09 17.20 -12.18
CA VAL A 116 -5.93 18.26 -13.19
C VAL A 116 -4.58 18.96 -13.02
N MET A 117 -4.19 19.33 -11.80
CA MET A 117 -2.91 19.98 -11.52
C MET A 117 -1.72 19.08 -11.87
N ALA A 118 -1.77 17.78 -11.57
CA ALA A 118 -0.71 16.83 -11.90
C ALA A 118 -0.57 16.58 -13.42
N THR A 119 -1.67 16.68 -14.18
CA THR A 119 -1.64 16.51 -15.65
C THR A 119 -1.03 17.72 -16.36
N TYR A 120 -1.32 18.94 -15.91
CA TYR A 120 -0.78 20.16 -16.52
C TYR A 120 0.56 20.60 -15.92
N GLY A 121 0.82 20.31 -14.64
CA GLY A 121 2.08 20.61 -13.97
C GLY A 121 3.28 19.96 -14.66
N ARG A 122 3.11 18.75 -15.21
CA ARG A 122 4.14 18.08 -16.02
C ARG A 122 4.63 18.88 -17.24
N ASN A 123 3.80 19.77 -17.78
CA ASN A 123 4.12 20.57 -18.96
C ASN A 123 4.69 21.95 -18.60
N THR A 124 4.56 22.43 -17.36
CA THR A 124 5.06 23.74 -16.93
C THR A 124 6.52 23.73 -16.48
N TYR A 125 7.12 22.56 -16.24
CA TYR A 125 8.56 22.43 -15.92
C TYR A 125 9.52 22.81 -17.08
N GLN A 126 9.00 23.19 -18.25
CA GLN A 126 9.81 23.49 -19.44
C GLN A 126 9.91 24.98 -19.79
N SER A 127 9.20 25.89 -19.08
CA SER A 127 9.06 27.28 -19.57
C SER A 127 9.31 28.44 -18.59
N HIS A 128 9.37 28.25 -17.26
CA HIS A 128 9.67 29.37 -16.35
C HIS A 128 10.54 28.99 -15.14
N ASP A 129 11.60 29.77 -14.95
CA ASP A 129 12.61 29.68 -13.88
C ASP A 129 12.11 30.28 -12.54
N SER A 130 10.80 30.21 -12.28
CA SER A 130 10.12 30.91 -11.17
C SER A 130 9.31 29.97 -10.27
N GLY A 131 10.01 28.99 -9.70
CA GLY A 131 10.13 28.88 -8.24
C GLY A 131 9.05 28.19 -7.40
N THR A 132 7.82 27.96 -7.87
CA THR A 132 6.76 27.38 -7.01
C THR A 132 6.27 26.01 -7.47
N ASP A 133 6.54 24.97 -6.67
CA ASP A 133 5.98 23.63 -6.89
C ASP A 133 4.51 23.57 -6.43
N LEU A 134 3.60 23.38 -7.38
CA LEU A 134 2.16 23.20 -7.14
C LEU A 134 1.77 21.73 -6.92
N SER A 135 2.74 20.81 -6.79
CA SER A 135 2.47 19.41 -6.51
C SER A 135 1.83 19.20 -5.14
N PHE A 136 1.16 18.06 -4.98
CA PHE A 136 0.73 17.56 -3.68
C PHE A 136 1.83 17.75 -2.59
N PRO A 137 1.52 18.23 -1.38
CA PRO A 137 0.20 18.49 -0.81
C PRO A 137 -0.29 19.93 -0.99
N TRP A 138 0.18 20.71 -1.98
CA TRP A 138 -0.21 22.11 -2.14
C TRP A 138 -1.74 22.32 -2.11
N ILE A 139 -2.50 21.47 -2.79
CA ILE A 139 -3.98 21.50 -2.78
C ILE A 139 -4.61 21.32 -1.39
N LEU A 140 -3.96 20.59 -0.48
CA LEU A 140 -4.44 20.41 0.90
C LEU A 140 -4.34 21.72 1.68
N ASN A 141 -3.23 22.44 1.50
CA ASN A 141 -3.00 23.74 2.14
C ASN A 141 -3.95 24.82 1.60
N VAL A 142 -4.22 24.81 0.29
CA VAL A 142 -5.17 25.74 -0.36
C VAL A 142 -6.60 25.58 0.16
N LEU A 143 -6.98 24.38 0.58
CA LEU A 143 -8.35 24.03 0.97
C LEU A 143 -8.55 23.82 2.49
N ASP A 144 -7.50 24.04 3.30
CA ASP A 144 -7.42 23.64 4.73
C ASP A 144 -7.96 22.22 4.97
N LEU A 145 -7.50 21.28 4.14
CA LEU A 145 -7.96 19.90 4.15
C LEU A 145 -6.91 19.00 4.79
N LYS A 146 -7.26 18.29 5.87
CA LYS A 146 -6.34 17.37 6.54
C LYS A 146 -6.06 16.14 5.67
N ALA A 147 -4.78 15.74 5.62
CA ALA A 147 -4.30 14.65 4.77
C ALA A 147 -5.02 13.31 5.04
N PHE A 148 -5.32 13.01 6.32
CA PHE A 148 -6.07 11.81 6.70
C PHE A 148 -7.52 11.78 6.15
N ASP A 149 -8.14 12.95 5.96
CA ASP A 149 -9.46 13.03 5.34
C ASP A 149 -9.36 12.84 3.82
N PHE A 150 -8.45 13.55 3.15
CA PHE A 150 -8.20 13.39 1.72
C PHE A 150 -7.95 11.91 1.35
N TYR A 151 -7.13 11.20 2.14
CA TYR A 151 -6.84 9.76 1.96
C TYR A 151 -8.10 8.91 1.75
N LYS A 152 -9.20 9.20 2.47
CA LYS A 152 -10.44 8.41 2.44
C LYS A 152 -11.13 8.39 1.07
N VAL A 153 -10.83 9.34 0.18
CA VAL A 153 -11.45 9.40 -1.16
C VAL A 153 -10.63 8.73 -2.26
N ILE A 154 -9.30 8.61 -2.11
CA ILE A 154 -8.37 8.26 -3.20
C ILE A 154 -8.74 6.93 -3.88
N GLU A 155 -8.91 5.86 -3.11
CA GLU A 155 -9.21 4.53 -3.69
C GLU A 155 -10.57 4.48 -4.37
N SER A 156 -11.58 5.19 -3.85
CA SER A 156 -12.90 5.25 -4.50
C SER A 156 -12.90 6.12 -5.75
N PHE A 157 -12.13 7.22 -5.74
CA PHE A 157 -11.93 8.08 -6.90
C PHE A 157 -11.32 7.30 -8.08
N ILE A 158 -10.26 6.52 -7.82
CA ILE A 158 -9.61 5.70 -8.86
C ILE A 158 -10.54 4.59 -9.39
N LYS A 159 -11.39 4.02 -8.54
CA LYS A 159 -12.41 3.02 -8.97
C LYS A 159 -13.51 3.63 -9.83
N ALA A 160 -13.92 4.87 -9.52
CA ALA A 160 -15.03 5.55 -10.18
C ALA A 160 -14.64 6.17 -11.54
N GLU A 161 -13.43 6.72 -11.70
CA GLU A 161 -12.99 7.28 -13.00
C GLU A 161 -12.16 6.29 -13.82
N ALA A 162 -12.86 5.46 -14.61
CA ALA A 162 -12.23 4.50 -15.51
C ALA A 162 -11.39 5.11 -16.64
N SER A 163 -11.52 6.42 -16.93
CA SER A 163 -10.73 7.10 -17.97
C SER A 163 -9.36 7.63 -17.50
N LEU A 164 -9.02 7.52 -16.21
CA LEU A 164 -7.68 7.87 -15.70
C LEU A 164 -6.58 7.11 -16.46
N THR A 165 -5.45 7.78 -16.71
CA THR A 165 -4.26 7.11 -17.27
C THR A 165 -3.44 6.45 -16.15
N ARG A 166 -2.55 5.54 -16.54
CA ARG A 166 -1.64 4.85 -15.62
C ARG A 166 -0.77 5.81 -14.80
N GLU A 167 -0.41 6.96 -15.38
CA GLU A 167 0.42 7.99 -14.79
C GLU A 167 -0.36 8.78 -13.74
N MET A 168 -1.65 9.05 -13.98
CA MET A 168 -2.56 9.66 -13.00
C MET A 168 -2.82 8.71 -11.83
N ILE A 169 -3.08 7.43 -12.10
CA ILE A 169 -3.27 6.41 -11.05
C ILE A 169 -2.02 6.30 -10.17
N LYS A 170 -0.83 6.20 -10.77
CA LYS A 170 0.45 6.19 -10.05
C LYS A 170 0.69 7.47 -9.23
N HIS A 171 0.25 8.62 -9.72
CA HIS A 171 0.33 9.89 -8.99
C HIS A 171 -0.54 9.86 -7.73
N LEU A 172 -1.79 9.41 -7.87
CA LEU A 172 -2.70 9.24 -6.73
C LEU A 172 -2.22 8.15 -5.75
N GLU A 173 -1.67 7.03 -6.23
CA GLU A 173 -0.98 6.03 -5.39
C GLU A 173 0.21 6.68 -4.63
N ARG A 174 1.00 7.56 -5.27
CA ARG A 174 2.11 8.27 -4.58
C ARG A 174 1.59 9.28 -3.55
N CYS A 175 0.48 9.96 -3.81
CA CYS A 175 -0.19 10.81 -2.82
C CYS A 175 -0.66 9.99 -1.62
N GLU A 176 -1.32 8.84 -1.85
CA GLU A 176 -1.74 7.91 -0.81
C GLU A 176 -0.56 7.45 0.06
N HIS A 177 0.56 7.06 -0.57
CA HIS A 177 1.79 6.70 0.15
C HIS A 177 2.37 7.86 0.96
N ARG A 178 2.37 9.10 0.43
CA ARG A 178 2.85 10.31 1.14
C ARG A 178 2.03 10.63 2.38
N ILE A 179 0.72 10.37 2.33
CA ILE A 179 -0.15 10.53 3.48
C ILE A 179 0.15 9.47 4.55
N MET A 180 0.28 8.21 4.15
CA MET A 180 0.56 7.10 5.07
C MET A 180 1.97 7.14 5.68
N GLU A 181 2.96 7.71 4.98
CA GLU A 181 4.34 7.78 5.46
C GLU A 181 4.62 8.99 6.37
N SER A 182 3.88 10.10 6.27
CA SER A 182 4.10 11.29 7.12
C SER A 182 2.89 12.19 7.31
N LEU A 183 2.16 12.59 6.26
CA LEU A 183 1.19 13.70 6.39
C LEU A 183 0.00 13.39 7.30
N ALA A 184 -0.48 12.14 7.36
CA ALA A 184 -1.52 11.76 8.32
C ALA A 184 -1.03 11.71 9.78
N TRP A 185 0.27 11.84 10.02
CA TRP A 185 0.90 11.80 11.34
C TRP A 185 1.36 13.18 11.83
N GLN A 186 0.98 14.25 11.14
CA GLN A 186 1.17 15.63 11.62
C GLN A 186 0.32 15.91 12.87
N SER A 187 0.81 16.75 13.78
CA SER A 187 0.18 16.96 15.09
C SER A 187 -1.27 17.44 15.07
N ASP A 188 -1.70 18.12 14.00
CA ASP A 188 -3.06 18.61 13.77
C ASP A 188 -3.97 17.59 13.05
N SER A 189 -3.50 16.37 12.83
CA SER A 189 -4.22 15.32 12.12
C SER A 189 -5.33 14.69 12.98
N PRO A 190 -6.56 14.53 12.45
CA PRO A 190 -7.66 13.84 13.13
C PRO A 190 -7.40 12.33 13.33
N LEU A 191 -6.31 11.79 12.78
CA LEU A 191 -5.84 10.43 13.07
C LEU A 191 -5.59 10.23 14.57
N PHE A 192 -4.98 11.18 15.26
CA PHE A 192 -4.62 11.01 16.68
C PHE A 192 -5.86 10.94 17.59
N ASP A 193 -6.87 11.79 17.36
CA ASP A 193 -8.15 11.70 18.06
C ASP A 193 -8.82 10.35 17.84
N LEU A 194 -8.73 9.81 16.61
CA LEU A 194 -9.34 8.54 16.25
C LEU A 194 -8.60 7.34 16.88
N ILE A 195 -7.27 7.39 16.96
CA ILE A 195 -6.46 6.40 17.70
C ILE A 195 -6.82 6.45 19.19
N LYS A 196 -6.84 7.65 19.79
CA LYS A 196 -7.16 7.85 21.20
C LYS A 196 -8.55 7.31 21.55
N GLN A 197 -9.57 7.65 20.75
CA GLN A 197 -10.92 7.10 20.87
C GLN A 197 -11.00 5.57 20.72
N SER A 198 -10.07 4.93 19.97
CA SER A 198 -10.00 3.47 19.88
C SER A 198 -9.40 2.87 21.16
N LYS A 199 -8.28 3.42 21.63
CA LYS A 199 -7.57 2.98 22.83
C LYS A 199 -8.42 3.14 24.11
N GLU A 200 -9.17 4.24 24.22
CA GLU A 200 -10.10 4.47 25.33
C GLU A 200 -11.24 3.43 25.38
N ARG A 201 -11.70 2.92 24.22
CA ARG A 201 -12.70 1.84 24.16
C ARG A 201 -12.10 0.47 24.48
N GLU A 202 -10.86 0.22 24.05
CA GLU A 202 -10.13 -1.01 24.38
C GLU A 202 -9.90 -1.14 25.89
N GLY A 203 -9.63 -0.03 26.60
CA GLY A 203 -9.47 -0.02 28.06
C GLY A 203 -10.76 -0.04 28.89
N SER A 204 -11.95 0.03 28.27
CA SER A 204 -13.23 0.12 28.99
C SER A 204 -14.01 -1.20 29.11
N VAL A 205 -13.41 -2.31 28.67
CA VAL A 205 -14.02 -3.65 28.74
C VAL A 205 -12.95 -4.64 29.22
N ASP A 206 -13.23 -5.40 30.28
CA ASP A 206 -12.38 -6.51 30.77
C ASP A 206 -12.43 -7.72 29.81
N HIS A 207 -12.03 -7.50 28.56
CA HIS A 207 -11.79 -8.55 27.58
C HIS A 207 -10.33 -8.50 27.10
N LEU A 208 -9.58 -9.42 27.69
CA LEU A 208 -8.30 -9.96 27.24
C LEU A 208 -8.03 -9.74 25.75
N LEU A 209 -6.97 -8.98 25.44
CA LEU A 209 -6.12 -9.08 24.24
C LEU A 209 -6.83 -9.64 22.99
N GLU A 210 -7.71 -8.87 22.32
CA GLU A 210 -8.07 -9.24 20.94
C GLU A 210 -6.83 -8.99 20.06
N PRO A 211 -6.16 -10.02 19.50
CA PRO A 211 -4.82 -9.85 18.96
C PRO A 211 -4.81 -9.06 17.64
N THR A 212 -3.60 -8.97 17.07
CA THR A 212 -3.30 -8.62 15.67
C THR A 212 -4.03 -9.45 14.60
N SER A 213 -5.03 -10.26 14.95
CA SER A 213 -5.84 -11.16 14.11
C SER A 213 -6.46 -10.51 12.87
N THR A 214 -6.72 -9.19 12.88
CA THR A 214 -7.29 -8.46 11.73
C THR A 214 -6.27 -8.20 10.60
N LEU A 215 -4.97 -8.32 10.86
CA LEU A 215 -3.89 -8.24 9.85
C LEU A 215 -3.82 -9.48 8.96
N ASN A 216 -4.15 -10.67 9.50
CA ASN A 216 -4.09 -11.94 8.77
C ASN A 216 -5.15 -12.07 7.67
N MET A 217 -6.26 -11.31 7.77
CA MET A 217 -7.28 -11.31 6.73
C MET A 217 -6.81 -10.50 5.51
N PRO A 218 -7.02 -10.97 4.27
CA PRO A 218 -6.70 -10.19 3.07
C PRO A 218 -7.26 -8.76 3.11
N LEU A 219 -6.56 -7.81 2.49
CA LEU A 219 -7.12 -6.51 2.15
C LEU A 219 -8.26 -6.71 1.14
N GLN A 220 -9.49 -6.82 1.64
CA GLN A 220 -10.68 -6.78 0.79
C GLN A 220 -10.90 -5.34 0.36
N HIS A 221 -10.73 -5.07 -0.93
CA HIS A 221 -10.92 -3.76 -1.55
C HIS A 221 -12.42 -3.41 -1.74
N ASN A 222 -13.26 -3.85 -0.80
CA ASN A 222 -14.73 -3.72 -0.83
C ASN A 222 -15.21 -2.45 -0.12
N HIS A 223 -14.33 -1.76 0.62
CA HIS A 223 -14.65 -0.50 1.27
C HIS A 223 -14.78 0.64 0.25
N THR A 224 -15.76 1.52 0.49
CA THR A 224 -15.98 2.73 -0.30
C THR A 224 -15.78 3.98 0.55
N ALA A 225 -15.63 5.14 -0.07
CA ALA A 225 -15.48 6.41 0.65
C ALA A 225 -16.66 6.65 1.61
N ALA A 226 -17.88 6.25 1.23
CA ALA A 226 -19.07 6.34 2.08
C ALA A 226 -18.86 5.62 3.43
N ASP A 227 -18.32 4.39 3.41
CA ASP A 227 -18.01 3.63 4.64
C ASP A 227 -16.98 4.32 5.55
N LEU A 228 -16.10 5.16 4.97
CA LEU A 228 -15.01 5.84 5.68
C LEU A 228 -15.40 7.21 6.24
N TYR A 229 -16.24 7.97 5.51
CA TYR A 229 -16.78 9.25 5.95
C TYR A 229 -17.95 9.09 6.93
N LEU A 230 -18.82 8.10 6.71
CA LEU A 230 -19.95 7.79 7.61
C LEU A 230 -19.56 6.93 8.83
N SER A 231 -18.27 6.60 8.98
CA SER A 231 -17.77 5.78 10.09
C SER A 231 -17.97 6.50 11.45
N PRO A 232 -18.39 5.82 12.54
CA PRO A 232 -18.76 6.49 13.80
C PRO A 232 -17.62 7.21 14.53
N VAL A 233 -17.46 8.51 14.25
CA VAL A 233 -16.70 9.44 15.10
C VAL A 233 -17.65 10.01 16.16
N ARG A 234 -17.47 9.62 17.43
CA ARG A 234 -18.18 10.31 18.53
C ARG A 234 -17.49 11.64 18.77
N SER A 235 -18.18 12.74 18.49
CA SER A 235 -17.80 14.04 19.01
C SER A 235 -18.01 14.06 20.54
N PRO A 236 -17.12 14.70 21.32
CA PRO A 236 -17.24 14.76 22.78
C PRO A 236 -18.34 15.75 23.18
N LYS A 237 -19.61 15.33 23.09
CA LYS A 237 -20.71 16.11 23.66
C LYS A 237 -20.77 15.93 25.18
N LYS A 238 -20.79 17.07 25.87
CA LYS A 238 -20.90 17.24 27.33
C LYS A 238 -21.93 16.28 27.94
N LYS A 239 -21.63 15.75 29.14
CA LYS A 239 -22.63 15.11 30.02
C LYS A 239 -23.71 16.13 30.40
N GLY A 240 -24.80 16.16 29.63
CA GLY A 240 -26.05 16.78 30.04
C GLY A 240 -26.84 15.79 30.89
N SER A 241 -26.80 15.96 32.22
CA SER A 241 -27.64 15.16 33.12
C SER A 241 -29.09 15.63 33.04
N THR A 242 -29.98 14.77 32.57
CA THR A 242 -31.42 14.87 32.83
C THR A 242 -31.91 13.51 33.33
N ALA A 243 -32.38 13.48 34.58
CA ALA A 243 -32.82 12.27 35.27
C ALA A 243 -34.34 12.24 35.41
N ARG A 244 -34.89 11.01 35.57
CA ARG A 244 -36.27 10.67 36.00
C ARG A 244 -37.37 10.95 34.95
N ILE A 245 -38.54 10.30 34.94
CA ILE A 245 -39.26 9.46 35.95
C ILE A 245 -39.70 8.10 35.35
N ASN A 246 -39.94 7.10 36.21
CA ASN A 246 -40.54 5.78 35.90
C ASN A 246 -42.06 5.84 35.65
N SER A 247 -42.59 4.87 34.89
CA SER A 247 -43.92 4.31 35.16
C SER A 247 -43.92 2.78 34.96
N THR A 248 -44.56 2.08 35.87
CA THR A 248 -44.54 0.61 36.01
C THR A 248 -45.84 -0.04 35.53
N SER A 249 -45.75 -1.15 34.82
CA SER A 249 -46.71 -2.26 34.95
C SER A 249 -46.09 -3.58 34.51
N SER A 250 -46.46 -4.64 35.22
CA SER A 250 -45.80 -5.97 35.23
C SER A 250 -46.50 -7.01 34.36
N ALA A 251 -45.74 -7.81 33.62
CA ALA A 251 -46.08 -9.20 33.28
C ALA A 251 -44.84 -9.98 32.78
N GLU A 252 -44.46 -11.03 33.51
CA GLU A 252 -43.62 -12.14 33.05
C GLU A 252 -44.54 -13.38 32.87
N PRO A 253 -44.25 -14.37 32.00
CA PRO A 253 -42.97 -15.08 32.03
C PRO A 253 -42.32 -15.47 30.69
N GLN A 254 -40.99 -15.61 30.77
CA GLN A 254 -40.13 -16.56 30.04
C GLN A 254 -40.36 -16.78 28.53
N THR A 255 -39.59 -16.06 27.71
CA THR A 255 -38.90 -16.66 26.55
C THR A 255 -37.45 -16.20 26.51
N THR A 256 -36.53 -17.07 26.12
CA THR A 256 -35.07 -16.84 26.13
C THR A 256 -34.64 -15.79 25.11
N PRO A 257 -34.02 -14.67 25.49
CA PRO A 257 -33.33 -13.81 24.55
C PRO A 257 -31.92 -14.35 24.29
N ALA A 258 -31.67 -14.82 23.07
CA ALA A 258 -30.32 -15.14 22.62
C ALA A 258 -29.45 -13.87 22.74
N SER A 259 -28.40 -13.93 23.56
CA SER A 259 -27.50 -12.81 23.83
C SER A 259 -26.63 -12.50 22.60
N GLN A 260 -27.18 -11.77 21.63
CA GLN A 260 -26.39 -11.11 20.61
C GLN A 260 -25.50 -10.06 21.29
N THR A 261 -24.25 -10.45 21.56
CA THR A 261 -23.20 -9.55 22.01
C THR A 261 -22.93 -8.53 20.90
N GLN A 262 -23.61 -7.38 20.98
CA GLN A 262 -23.40 -6.25 20.08
C GLN A 262 -21.98 -5.68 20.29
N LYS A 263 -20.98 -6.27 19.60
CA LYS A 263 -19.63 -5.71 19.51
C LYS A 263 -19.76 -4.28 18.98
N ALA A 264 -19.44 -3.30 19.84
CA ALA A 264 -19.56 -1.89 19.49
C ALA A 264 -18.78 -1.57 18.19
N PRO A 265 -19.34 -0.79 17.25
CA PRO A 265 -18.74 -0.61 15.95
C PRO A 265 -17.38 0.08 16.04
N LYS A 266 -16.34 -0.65 15.60
CA LYS A 266 -14.97 -0.14 15.45
C LYS A 266 -14.88 0.86 14.30
N SER A 267 -13.89 1.75 14.31
CA SER A 267 -13.68 2.68 13.20
C SER A 267 -13.18 1.95 11.95
N THR A 268 -13.99 1.95 10.90
CA THR A 268 -13.65 1.40 9.58
C THR A 268 -12.48 2.17 8.97
N SER A 269 -12.48 3.51 9.11
CA SER A 269 -11.43 4.38 8.57
C SER A 269 -10.09 4.17 9.26
N LEU A 270 -10.06 4.04 10.59
CA LEU A 270 -8.82 3.75 11.32
C LEU A 270 -8.23 2.38 10.98
N SER A 271 -9.07 1.35 10.98
CA SER A 271 -8.64 -0.03 10.73
C SER A 271 -8.15 -0.23 9.29
N LEU A 272 -8.81 0.36 8.29
CA LEU A 272 -8.33 0.33 6.91
C LEU A 272 -7.02 1.11 6.74
N PHE A 273 -6.91 2.30 7.36
CA PHE A 273 -5.69 3.11 7.31
C PHE A 273 -4.48 2.34 7.87
N TYR A 274 -4.58 1.80 9.09
CA TYR A 274 -3.50 0.97 9.65
C TYR A 274 -3.16 -0.23 8.76
N LYS A 275 -4.17 -0.91 8.19
CA LYS A 275 -3.94 -2.07 7.31
C LYS A 275 -3.15 -1.70 6.04
N LYS A 276 -3.36 -0.49 5.48
CA LYS A 276 -2.53 0.01 4.38
C LYS A 276 -1.15 0.50 4.83
N VAL A 277 -1.04 1.21 5.96
CA VAL A 277 0.24 1.64 6.56
C VAL A 277 1.14 0.43 6.80
N TYR A 278 0.63 -0.62 7.45
CA TYR A 278 1.37 -1.83 7.73
C TYR A 278 1.87 -2.53 6.46
N ARG A 279 1.03 -2.59 5.41
CA ARG A 279 1.44 -3.13 4.11
C ARG A 279 2.55 -2.30 3.46
N LEU A 280 2.44 -0.96 3.48
CA LEU A 280 3.48 -0.06 2.96
C LEU A 280 4.80 -0.23 3.73
N ALA A 281 4.71 -0.21 5.05
CA ALA A 281 5.83 -0.38 5.98
C ALA A 281 6.56 -1.71 5.75
N TYR A 282 5.82 -2.82 5.68
CA TYR A 282 6.41 -4.14 5.47
C TYR A 282 7.04 -4.30 4.09
N LEU A 283 6.44 -3.77 3.01
CA LEU A 283 7.03 -3.80 1.67
C LEU A 283 8.38 -3.05 1.59
N ARG A 284 8.49 -1.91 2.28
CA ARG A 284 9.75 -1.15 2.37
C ARG A 284 10.79 -1.88 3.20
N LEU A 285 10.37 -2.44 4.35
CA LEU A 285 11.23 -3.24 5.22
C LEU A 285 11.79 -4.45 4.48
N ASN A 286 10.95 -5.27 3.85
CA ASN A 286 11.35 -6.44 3.07
C ASN A 286 12.33 -6.07 1.94
N THR A 287 12.14 -4.92 1.28
CA THR A 287 13.08 -4.43 0.25
C THR A 287 14.48 -4.15 0.84
N LEU A 288 14.56 -3.55 2.04
CA LEU A 288 15.84 -3.31 2.70
C LEU A 288 16.45 -4.56 3.33
N CYS A 289 15.65 -5.42 3.96
CA CYS A 289 16.10 -6.72 4.50
C CYS A 289 16.68 -7.61 3.40
N SER A 290 15.98 -7.75 2.28
CA SER A 290 16.45 -8.53 1.11
C SER A 290 17.80 -8.06 0.55
N ARG A 291 18.19 -6.80 0.81
CA ARG A 291 19.45 -6.21 0.33
C ARG A 291 20.56 -6.15 1.39
N LEU A 292 20.20 -6.01 2.67
CA LEU A 292 21.15 -5.76 3.77
C LEU A 292 21.33 -6.96 4.72
N LEU A 293 20.37 -7.90 4.71
CA LEU A 293 20.24 -8.99 5.66
C LEU A 293 19.90 -10.31 4.94
N SER A 294 20.40 -10.49 3.71
CA SER A 294 20.24 -11.73 2.93
C SER A 294 20.69 -12.98 3.68
N ASP A 295 21.72 -12.82 4.51
CA ASP A 295 22.39 -13.89 5.24
C ASP A 295 21.68 -14.19 6.58
N HIS A 296 20.68 -13.37 6.94
CA HIS A 296 19.90 -13.42 8.18
C HIS A 296 18.40 -13.23 7.93
N PRO A 297 17.75 -14.07 7.09
CA PRO A 297 16.34 -13.91 6.69
C PRO A 297 15.36 -13.95 7.86
N GLU A 298 15.71 -14.61 8.97
CA GLU A 298 14.93 -14.65 10.20
C GLU A 298 14.73 -13.28 10.86
N LEU A 299 15.66 -12.33 10.62
CA LEU A 299 15.59 -11.00 11.21
C LEU A 299 14.46 -10.15 10.62
N GLU A 300 14.04 -10.39 9.38
CA GLU A 300 12.97 -9.60 8.75
C GLU A 300 11.68 -9.64 9.57
N HIS A 301 11.28 -10.84 10.03
CA HIS A 301 10.06 -11.03 10.80
C HIS A 301 10.18 -10.47 12.22
N ILE A 302 11.38 -10.52 12.81
CA ILE A 302 11.66 -9.94 14.13
C ILE A 302 11.64 -8.40 14.07
N ILE A 303 12.28 -7.81 13.06
CA ILE A 303 12.24 -6.36 12.80
C ILE A 303 10.81 -5.91 12.52
N TRP A 304 10.05 -6.68 11.72
CA TRP A 304 8.64 -6.41 11.47
C TRP A 304 7.83 -6.39 12.76
N THR A 305 8.06 -7.34 13.67
CA THR A 305 7.36 -7.42 14.96
C THR A 305 7.60 -6.17 15.81
N LEU A 306 8.84 -5.72 15.95
CA LEU A 306 9.16 -4.46 16.64
C LEU A 306 8.52 -3.25 15.95
N PHE A 307 8.63 -3.16 14.63
CA PHE A 307 8.13 -2.01 13.86
C PHE A 307 6.60 -1.91 13.95
N GLN A 308 5.89 -3.04 13.75
CA GLN A 308 4.44 -3.13 13.86
C GLN A 308 3.96 -2.80 15.28
N HIS A 309 4.61 -3.35 16.31
CA HIS A 309 4.31 -3.03 17.71
C HIS A 309 4.50 -1.53 18.01
N THR A 310 5.58 -0.93 17.49
CA THR A 310 5.87 0.50 17.65
C THR A 310 4.74 1.35 17.06
N LEU A 311 4.31 1.03 15.84
CA LEU A 311 3.21 1.74 15.17
C LEU A 311 1.85 1.56 15.87
N GLN A 312 1.58 0.41 16.50
CA GLN A 312 0.29 0.12 17.14
C GLN A 312 0.15 0.70 18.56
N ASN A 313 1.25 0.76 19.31
CA ASN A 313 1.23 1.02 20.75
C ASN A 313 1.99 2.31 21.12
N GLU A 314 3.17 2.52 20.53
CA GLU A 314 3.96 3.74 20.67
C GLU A 314 3.72 4.72 19.50
N TYR A 315 2.47 4.85 19.06
CA TYR A 315 2.09 5.65 17.87
C TYR A 315 2.45 7.14 17.99
N GLU A 316 2.63 7.65 19.20
CA GLU A 316 3.18 9.00 19.47
C GLU A 316 4.61 9.17 18.94
N LEU A 317 5.36 8.09 18.67
CA LEU A 317 6.63 8.16 17.97
C LEU A 317 6.50 8.54 16.49
N MET A 318 5.31 8.40 15.88
CA MET A 318 5.03 8.88 14.52
C MET A 318 4.66 10.37 14.44
N ARG A 319 4.30 11.01 15.56
CA ARG A 319 3.88 12.42 15.59
C ARG A 319 4.96 13.33 15.00
N ASP A 320 4.60 14.06 13.94
CA ASP A 320 5.48 14.93 13.16
C ASP A 320 6.77 14.24 12.65
N ARG A 321 6.70 12.93 12.42
CA ARG A 321 7.80 12.07 11.95
C ARG A 321 7.41 11.25 10.72
N HIS A 322 8.40 10.54 10.18
CA HIS A 322 8.28 9.75 8.96
C HIS A 322 8.35 8.25 9.25
N LEU A 323 7.50 7.46 8.60
CA LEU A 323 7.40 6.00 8.74
C LEU A 323 8.75 5.30 8.61
N ASP A 324 9.53 5.70 7.61
CA ASP A 324 10.85 5.13 7.34
C ASP A 324 11.89 5.43 8.44
N GLN A 325 11.72 6.48 9.26
CA GLN A 325 12.59 6.73 10.43
C GLN A 325 12.41 5.62 11.47
N ILE A 326 11.15 5.25 11.74
CA ILE A 326 10.79 4.15 12.64
C ILE A 326 11.25 2.81 12.07
N MET A 327 11.11 2.59 10.75
CA MET A 327 11.62 1.42 10.04
C MET A 327 13.13 1.24 10.25
N MET A 328 13.92 2.27 9.91
CA MET A 328 15.38 2.21 10.01
C MET A 328 15.87 2.07 11.45
N CYS A 329 15.19 2.70 12.42
CA CYS A 329 15.49 2.53 13.84
C CYS A 329 15.14 1.12 14.35
N SER A 330 14.06 0.51 13.86
CA SER A 330 13.68 -0.87 14.18
C SER A 330 14.70 -1.87 13.62
N MET A 331 15.15 -1.68 12.37
CA MET A 331 16.24 -2.47 11.77
C MET A 331 17.51 -2.41 12.62
N TYR A 332 18.01 -1.20 12.88
CA TYR A 332 19.22 -1.01 13.69
C TYR A 332 19.07 -1.60 15.11
N GLY A 333 17.93 -1.37 15.77
CA GLY A 333 17.65 -1.84 17.12
C GLY A 333 17.68 -3.37 17.25
N ILE A 334 17.02 -4.09 16.34
CA ILE A 334 17.01 -5.56 16.35
C ILE A 334 18.38 -6.15 15.98
N CYS A 335 19.03 -5.66 14.91
CA CYS A 335 20.36 -6.14 14.53
C CYS A 335 21.36 -5.98 15.69
N LYS A 336 21.31 -4.85 16.41
CA LYS A 336 22.17 -4.59 17.57
C LYS A 336 21.98 -5.59 18.71
N VAL A 337 20.74 -5.95 19.07
CA VAL A 337 20.50 -6.96 20.13
C VAL A 337 20.66 -8.41 19.66
N LYS A 338 20.72 -8.64 18.35
CA LYS A 338 21.08 -9.93 17.73
C LYS A 338 22.57 -10.04 17.38
N ASN A 339 23.40 -9.10 17.83
CA ASN A 339 24.86 -9.05 17.59
C ASN A 339 25.27 -8.98 16.11
N ILE A 340 24.43 -8.39 15.25
CA ILE A 340 24.72 -8.14 13.84
C ILE A 340 25.18 -6.68 13.66
N ASP A 341 26.37 -6.47 13.09
CA ASP A 341 26.96 -5.13 12.88
C ASP A 341 26.33 -4.36 11.69
N LEU A 342 25.05 -4.04 11.80
CA LEU A 342 24.33 -3.22 10.83
C LEU A 342 24.39 -1.73 11.23
N LYS A 343 25.43 -1.02 10.79
CA LYS A 343 25.61 0.41 11.09
C LYS A 343 24.59 1.30 10.36
N PHE A 344 24.13 2.38 10.99
CA PHE A 344 23.22 3.36 10.36
C PHE A 344 23.73 3.87 9.00
N LYS A 345 25.04 4.07 8.82
CA LYS A 345 25.66 4.45 7.52
C LYS A 345 25.29 3.48 6.39
N ILE A 346 25.21 2.18 6.68
CA ILE A 346 24.84 1.14 5.72
C ILE A 346 23.34 1.24 5.41
N ILE A 347 22.51 1.30 6.46
CA ILE A 347 21.04 1.40 6.34
C ILE A 347 20.65 2.63 5.50
N VAL A 348 21.14 3.83 5.85
CA VAL A 348 20.79 5.07 5.11
C VAL A 348 21.39 5.12 3.70
N THR A 349 22.41 4.31 3.41
CA THR A 349 22.96 4.20 2.05
C THR A 349 22.02 3.36 1.18
N ALA A 350 21.60 2.18 1.64
CA ALA A 350 20.63 1.38 0.89
C ALA A 350 19.22 2.01 0.84
N TYR A 351 18.83 2.77 1.86
CA TYR A 351 17.57 3.52 1.88
C TYR A 351 17.44 4.51 0.71
N LYS A 352 18.52 5.20 0.33
CA LYS A 352 18.51 6.19 -0.77
C LYS A 352 18.08 5.63 -2.11
N ASP A 353 18.25 4.34 -2.34
CA ASP A 353 17.90 3.69 -3.61
C ASP A 353 16.43 3.23 -3.65
N LEU A 354 15.66 3.44 -2.57
CA LEU A 354 14.21 3.29 -2.61
C LEU A 354 13.58 4.44 -3.41
N THR A 355 12.61 4.11 -4.27
CA THR A 355 11.95 5.02 -5.23
C THR A 355 11.23 6.25 -4.63
N HIS A 356 11.15 6.34 -3.31
CA HIS A 356 10.45 7.36 -2.53
C HIS A 356 11.36 8.03 -1.50
N ALA A 357 12.63 7.64 -1.40
CA ALA A 357 13.55 8.11 -0.37
C ALA A 357 13.96 9.56 -0.60
N ILE A 358 13.98 10.32 0.50
CA ILE A 358 14.41 11.71 0.54
C ILE A 358 15.52 11.80 1.59
N GLN A 359 16.60 12.56 1.32
CA GLN A 359 17.74 12.63 2.25
C GLN A 359 17.37 13.31 3.58
N GLU A 360 16.44 14.26 3.56
CA GLU A 360 15.93 14.92 4.76
C GLU A 360 15.32 13.93 5.75
N THR A 361 14.69 12.85 5.27
CA THR A 361 14.07 11.81 6.11
C THR A 361 15.00 11.23 7.18
N PHE A 362 16.31 11.17 6.94
CA PHE A 362 17.29 10.72 7.93
C PHE A 362 18.30 11.80 8.38
N LYS A 363 18.33 12.96 7.73
CA LYS A 363 19.17 14.11 8.11
C LYS A 363 18.48 15.10 9.06
N ARG A 364 17.15 15.21 8.98
CA ARG A 364 16.33 16.21 9.69
C ARG A 364 15.12 15.52 10.35
N VAL A 365 15.37 14.84 11.45
CA VAL A 365 14.40 14.09 12.25
C VAL A 365 14.05 14.86 13.52
N LEU A 366 12.76 14.99 13.82
CA LEU A 366 12.27 15.72 15.00
C LEU A 366 12.68 15.03 16.31
N ILE A 367 13.46 15.74 17.13
CA ILE A 367 13.92 15.26 18.44
C ILE A 367 12.94 15.70 19.53
N ARG A 368 12.75 17.02 19.66
CA ARG A 368 11.82 17.72 20.55
C ARG A 368 11.33 18.98 19.84
N GLU A 369 10.30 19.63 20.36
CA GLU A 369 9.68 20.88 19.87
C GLU A 369 10.60 21.78 19.01
N GLY A 370 10.40 21.76 17.68
CA GLY A 370 11.17 22.55 16.71
C GLY A 370 12.64 22.16 16.48
N GLN A 371 13.21 21.27 17.30
CA GLN A 371 14.59 20.80 17.21
C GLN A 371 14.71 19.55 16.34
N TYR A 372 15.54 19.62 15.30
CA TYR A 372 15.79 18.53 14.35
C TYR A 372 17.27 18.15 14.33
N ASP A 373 17.55 16.84 14.22
CA ASP A 373 18.89 16.28 14.09
C ASP A 373 18.85 15.03 13.19
N SER A 374 19.99 14.41 12.95
CA SER A 374 20.14 13.11 12.32
C SER A 374 19.30 11.99 12.96
N ILE A 375 19.01 10.96 12.16
CA ILE A 375 18.34 9.73 12.62
C ILE A 375 19.07 9.02 13.77
N ILE A 376 20.39 9.21 13.89
CA ILE A 376 21.22 8.61 14.95
C ILE A 376 20.92 9.29 16.30
N VAL A 377 20.80 10.62 16.31
CA VAL A 377 20.44 11.38 17.52
C VAL A 377 18.98 11.11 17.90
N PHE A 378 18.06 11.04 16.92
CA PHE A 378 16.68 10.57 17.17
C PHE A 378 16.65 9.17 17.79
N TYR A 379 17.43 8.23 17.26
CA TYR A 379 17.50 6.87 17.78
C TYR A 379 17.96 6.85 19.25
N ASN A 380 19.04 7.56 19.58
CA ASN A 380 19.60 7.55 20.93
C ASN A 380 18.76 8.34 21.96
N LEU A 381 18.25 9.53 21.58
CA LEU A 381 17.59 10.46 22.51
C LEU A 381 16.07 10.28 22.62
N VAL A 382 15.43 9.60 21.66
CA VAL A 382 13.97 9.42 21.63
C VAL A 382 13.57 7.96 21.47
N PHE A 383 13.94 7.32 20.36
CA PHE A 383 13.48 5.97 20.04
C PHE A 383 13.90 4.95 21.11
N MET A 384 15.18 4.94 21.49
CA MET A 384 15.68 4.06 22.56
C MET A 384 15.15 4.43 23.94
N GLN A 385 14.90 5.70 24.23
CA GLN A 385 14.33 6.09 25.53
C GLN A 385 12.91 5.55 25.72
N LYS A 386 12.17 5.35 24.63
CA LYS A 386 10.85 4.71 24.64
C LYS A 386 10.88 3.19 24.54
N LEU A 387 11.70 2.64 23.63
CA LEU A 387 11.62 1.23 23.23
C LEU A 387 12.72 0.32 23.79
N LYS A 388 13.65 0.81 24.62
CA LYS A 388 14.77 -0.01 25.15
C LYS A 388 14.31 -1.31 25.79
N THR A 389 13.25 -1.29 26.59
CA THR A 389 12.70 -2.49 27.25
C THR A 389 12.12 -3.47 26.24
N ASN A 390 11.29 -3.00 25.29
CA ASN A 390 10.72 -3.82 24.21
C ASN A 390 11.81 -4.43 23.32
N ILE A 391 12.86 -3.68 23.00
CA ILE A 391 13.98 -4.13 22.15
C ILE A 391 14.81 -5.21 22.86
N LEU A 392 15.11 -5.05 24.15
CA LEU A 392 15.88 -6.03 24.91
C LEU A 392 15.16 -7.38 25.09
N GLN A 393 13.82 -7.42 25.05
CA GLN A 393 13.05 -8.68 25.11
C GLN A 393 13.41 -9.65 23.97
N TYR A 394 13.78 -9.16 22.79
CA TYR A 394 14.17 -9.99 21.64
C TYR A 394 15.53 -10.70 21.81
N ALA A 395 16.34 -10.30 22.78
CA ALA A 395 17.56 -11.01 23.19
C ALA A 395 17.36 -11.90 24.42
N SER A 396 16.16 -11.90 25.02
CA SER A 396 15.86 -12.73 26.19
C SER A 396 15.46 -14.16 25.82
N ASN A 397 15.47 -15.05 26.80
CA ASN A 397 15.02 -16.44 26.66
C ASN A 397 13.51 -16.59 26.37
N ARG A 398 12.73 -15.50 26.39
CA ARG A 398 11.30 -15.46 26.08
C ARG A 398 11.01 -14.28 25.14
N PRO A 399 11.38 -14.39 23.85
CA PRO A 399 11.13 -13.32 22.88
C PRO A 399 9.62 -13.08 22.70
N PRO A 400 9.20 -11.85 22.34
CA PRO A 400 7.80 -11.55 22.00
C PRO A 400 7.28 -12.45 20.88
N THR A 401 5.97 -12.72 20.89
CA THR A 401 5.31 -13.43 19.79
C THR A 401 5.42 -12.61 18.50
N LEU A 402 5.76 -13.28 17.40
CA LEU A 402 6.00 -12.61 16.13
C LEU A 402 4.69 -12.06 15.55
N SER A 403 4.71 -10.79 15.12
CA SER A 403 3.53 -10.14 14.54
C SER A 403 3.18 -10.75 13.19
N PRO A 404 1.89 -10.90 12.85
CA PRO A 404 1.50 -11.40 11.53
C PRO A 404 2.04 -10.50 10.41
N ILE A 405 2.58 -11.13 9.37
CA ILE A 405 3.02 -10.43 8.16
C ILE A 405 1.77 -9.94 7.41
N PRO A 406 1.66 -8.65 7.04
CA PRO A 406 0.53 -8.15 6.28
C PRO A 406 0.43 -8.88 4.94
N HIS A 407 -0.72 -9.51 4.67
CA HIS A 407 -0.93 -10.16 3.38
C HIS A 407 -0.72 -9.16 2.23
N ILE A 408 0.06 -9.54 1.22
CA ILE A 408 0.35 -8.72 0.03
C ILE A 408 -0.51 -9.23 -1.15
N PRO A 409 -1.79 -8.84 -1.28
CA PRO A 409 -2.48 -9.03 -2.55
C PRO A 409 -1.90 -8.08 -3.60
N ARG A 410 -2.10 -8.38 -4.89
CA ARG A 410 -1.67 -7.51 -6.00
C ARG A 410 -2.33 -6.11 -5.88
N SER A 411 -1.78 -5.09 -6.55
CA SER A 411 -2.45 -3.76 -6.59
C SER A 411 -3.90 -3.94 -7.11
N PRO A 412 -4.91 -3.31 -6.49
CA PRO A 412 -6.30 -3.44 -6.93
C PRO A 412 -6.50 -2.93 -8.36
N TYR A 413 -5.66 -1.99 -8.81
CA TYR A 413 -5.74 -1.33 -10.11
C TYR A 413 -5.14 -2.15 -11.26
N LYS A 414 -5.36 -3.47 -11.25
CA LYS A 414 -5.17 -4.46 -12.35
C LYS A 414 -3.97 -4.24 -13.31
N PHE A 415 -2.82 -3.75 -12.84
CA PHE A 415 -1.60 -3.72 -13.66
C PHE A 415 -1.11 -5.16 -13.86
N SER A 416 -1.34 -5.72 -15.05
CA SER A 416 -1.06 -7.13 -15.34
C SER A 416 0.45 -7.37 -15.53
N SER A 417 1.14 -7.59 -14.41
CA SER A 417 2.54 -8.05 -14.37
C SER A 417 2.67 -9.48 -13.82
N SER A 418 1.56 -10.21 -13.68
CA SER A 418 1.54 -11.56 -13.10
C SER A 418 0.47 -12.45 -13.75
N PRO A 419 0.67 -13.78 -13.80
CA PRO A 419 -0.30 -14.70 -14.38
C PRO A 419 -1.66 -14.64 -13.69
N LEU A 420 -2.74 -14.69 -14.47
CA LEU A 420 -4.12 -14.87 -14.02
C LEU A 420 -4.51 -16.34 -14.19
N ARG A 421 -4.97 -17.00 -13.13
CA ARG A 421 -5.52 -18.36 -13.23
C ARG A 421 -6.93 -18.28 -13.79
N VAL A 422 -7.25 -19.13 -14.76
CA VAL A 422 -8.61 -19.24 -15.31
C VAL A 422 -9.50 -20.01 -14.32
N PRO A 423 -10.68 -19.48 -13.93
CA PRO A 423 -11.63 -20.23 -13.11
C PRO A 423 -12.02 -21.55 -13.80
N GLY A 424 -12.05 -22.65 -13.05
CA GLY A 424 -12.34 -23.99 -13.57
C GLY A 424 -11.13 -24.79 -14.09
N GLY A 425 -9.90 -24.29 -13.98
CA GLY A 425 -8.71 -25.05 -14.42
C GLY A 425 -7.39 -24.73 -13.72
N ASN A 426 -6.36 -25.52 -14.07
CA ASN A 426 -4.97 -25.30 -13.67
C ASN A 426 -4.18 -24.47 -14.70
N ILE A 427 -4.88 -23.66 -15.50
CA ILE A 427 -4.31 -22.87 -16.59
C ILE A 427 -4.05 -21.44 -16.10
N TYR A 428 -2.84 -20.94 -16.35
CA TYR A 428 -2.40 -19.59 -16.00
C TYR A 428 -2.10 -18.77 -17.26
N ILE A 429 -2.87 -17.71 -17.47
CA ILE A 429 -2.66 -16.75 -18.56
C ILE A 429 -1.68 -15.67 -18.08
N SER A 430 -0.47 -15.68 -18.64
CA SER A 430 0.51 -14.59 -18.44
C SER A 430 0.40 -13.56 -19.56
N PRO A 431 0.44 -12.25 -19.27
CA PRO A 431 0.64 -11.24 -20.30
C PRO A 431 1.95 -11.48 -21.04
N LEU A 432 1.95 -11.34 -22.37
CA LEU A 432 3.16 -11.41 -23.18
C LEU A 432 4.15 -10.34 -22.70
N LYS A 433 5.36 -10.75 -22.32
CA LYS A 433 6.45 -9.83 -22.02
C LYS A 433 6.81 -9.11 -23.32
N SER A 434 6.50 -7.81 -23.43
CA SER A 434 7.01 -6.99 -24.53
C SER A 434 8.55 -7.07 -24.55
N PRO A 435 9.20 -7.41 -25.67
CA PRO A 435 10.66 -7.49 -25.75
C PRO A 435 11.35 -6.14 -25.54
N TYR A 436 10.64 -5.03 -25.76
CA TYR A 436 11.20 -3.69 -25.74
C TYR A 436 11.13 -3.06 -24.35
N LYS A 437 12.10 -3.42 -23.50
CA LYS A 437 12.63 -2.45 -22.52
C LYS A 437 13.67 -1.60 -23.23
N PHE A 438 13.46 -0.30 -23.31
CA PHE A 438 14.55 0.62 -23.63
C PHE A 438 15.58 0.55 -22.50
N SER A 439 16.77 0.03 -22.84
CA SER A 439 18.01 0.46 -22.21
C SER A 439 18.63 1.48 -23.15
N GLU A 440 19.17 2.57 -22.60
CA GLU A 440 20.15 3.35 -23.35
C GLU A 440 21.40 2.48 -23.59
N GLY A 441 22.08 2.74 -24.71
CA GLY A 441 23.23 1.96 -25.19
C GLY A 441 22.93 1.13 -26.45
N LEU A 442 23.49 1.53 -27.59
CA LEU A 442 23.50 0.71 -28.81
C LEU A 442 24.36 -0.55 -28.58
N PRO A 443 23.96 -1.69 -29.18
CA PRO A 443 24.93 -2.42 -30.00
C PRO A 443 24.39 -2.91 -31.35
N THR A 444 25.34 -3.27 -32.21
CA THR A 444 25.22 -3.61 -33.64
C THR A 444 24.58 -4.98 -33.94
N PRO A 445 24.08 -5.20 -35.18
CA PRO A 445 23.34 -6.41 -35.53
C PRO A 445 24.23 -7.52 -36.10
N THR A 446 24.67 -8.49 -35.29
CA THR A 446 25.05 -9.82 -35.82
C THR A 446 25.10 -10.91 -34.75
N LYS A 447 24.17 -11.88 -34.87
CA LYS A 447 24.41 -13.35 -34.85
C LYS A 447 23.06 -14.08 -34.75
N MET A 448 22.65 -14.69 -35.85
CA MET A 448 21.53 -15.63 -35.88
C MET A 448 22.01 -17.03 -35.50
N THR A 449 21.15 -17.84 -34.89
CA THR A 449 21.14 -19.31 -35.05
C THR A 449 19.71 -19.80 -35.28
N PRO A 450 19.48 -20.82 -36.13
CA PRO A 450 18.13 -21.17 -36.57
C PRO A 450 17.58 -22.44 -35.90
N ARG A 451 16.33 -22.38 -35.41
CA ARG A 451 15.35 -23.48 -35.51
C ARG A 451 13.95 -23.01 -35.09
N SER A 452 12.93 -23.61 -35.70
CA SER A 452 11.51 -23.53 -35.30
C SER A 452 10.77 -22.19 -35.47
N ARG A 453 10.63 -21.74 -36.73
CA ARG A 453 9.43 -20.98 -37.15
C ARG A 453 8.81 -21.63 -38.39
N ILE A 454 7.72 -22.36 -38.19
CA ILE A 454 6.74 -22.63 -39.26
C ILE A 454 5.55 -21.71 -38.96
N PRO A 455 5.22 -20.72 -39.80
CA PRO A 455 4.01 -19.93 -39.63
C PRO A 455 2.78 -20.83 -39.87
N LEU A 456 1.86 -20.88 -38.91
CA LEU A 456 0.59 -21.58 -39.07
C LEU A 456 -0.37 -20.72 -39.88
N THR A 457 -0.86 -21.27 -41.00
CA THR A 457 -1.88 -20.63 -41.86
C THR A 457 -3.28 -20.75 -41.26
N SER A 458 -4.16 -19.82 -41.62
CA SER A 458 -5.54 -19.68 -41.09
C SER A 458 -6.35 -20.99 -41.13
N GLU A 459 -6.20 -21.77 -42.19
CA GLU A 459 -6.91 -23.05 -42.40
C GLU A 459 -6.66 -24.09 -41.30
N LYS A 460 -5.46 -24.12 -40.72
CA LYS A 460 -5.13 -25.04 -39.61
C LYS A 460 -5.84 -24.65 -38.31
N PHE A 461 -6.08 -23.36 -38.10
CA PHE A 461 -6.85 -22.86 -36.96
C PHE A 461 -8.35 -23.17 -37.09
N GLN A 462 -8.92 -23.07 -38.29
CA GLN A 462 -10.32 -23.43 -38.54
C GLN A 462 -10.60 -24.92 -38.30
N LYS A 463 -9.70 -25.82 -38.71
CA LYS A 463 -9.82 -27.27 -38.43
C LYS A 463 -9.76 -27.62 -36.94
N ILE A 464 -8.98 -26.88 -36.15
CA ILE A 464 -8.93 -27.06 -34.69
C ILE A 464 -10.26 -26.64 -34.06
N ASN A 465 -10.82 -25.49 -34.47
CA ASN A 465 -12.11 -25.01 -33.94
C ASN A 465 -13.27 -25.96 -34.33
N GLN A 466 -13.27 -26.53 -35.54
CA GLN A 466 -14.27 -27.53 -35.93
C GLN A 466 -14.24 -28.79 -35.04
N MET A 467 -13.07 -29.30 -34.65
CA MET A 467 -12.97 -30.45 -33.74
C MET A 467 -13.45 -30.14 -32.31
N VAL A 468 -13.34 -28.88 -31.86
CA VAL A 468 -13.76 -28.47 -30.50
C VAL A 468 -15.28 -28.26 -30.41
N CYS A 469 -15.94 -27.90 -31.51
CA CYS A 469 -17.40 -27.67 -31.55
C CYS A 469 -18.26 -28.93 -31.73
N SER A 470 -17.67 -30.10 -31.98
CA SER A 470 -18.41 -31.34 -32.25
C SER A 470 -18.24 -32.38 -31.12
N SER A 471 -19.05 -32.28 -30.06
CA SER A 471 -19.19 -33.33 -29.03
C SER A 471 -20.53 -33.26 -28.30
N ASP A 472 -21.61 -33.54 -29.04
CA ASP A 472 -22.83 -34.10 -28.44
C ASP A 472 -22.69 -35.63 -28.38
N ARG A 473 -22.73 -36.21 -27.17
CA ARG A 473 -23.39 -37.52 -26.88
C ARG A 473 -23.35 -37.88 -25.40
N LEU A 474 -24.55 -37.92 -24.82
CA LEU A 474 -24.84 -38.52 -23.51
C LEU A 474 -24.92 -40.05 -23.60
N LEU A 475 -24.42 -40.70 -22.54
CA LEU A 475 -24.94 -41.90 -21.88
C LEU A 475 -25.80 -42.93 -22.69
N LYS A 476 -25.24 -44.12 -22.97
CA LYS A 476 -25.90 -45.40 -22.61
C LYS A 476 -24.95 -46.61 -22.61
N ARG A 477 -25.19 -47.56 -21.70
CA ARG A 477 -24.57 -48.91 -21.66
C ARG A 477 -25.35 -49.87 -22.57
N SER A 478 -24.67 -50.83 -23.22
CA SER A 478 -24.75 -52.28 -22.93
C SER A 478 -23.88 -53.09 -23.92
N ALA A 479 -23.80 -54.42 -23.69
CA ALA A 479 -23.14 -55.50 -24.44
C ALA A 479 -23.00 -55.30 -25.98
N GLU A 480 -22.04 -55.90 -26.69
CA GLU A 480 -21.47 -57.26 -26.49
C GLU A 480 -20.04 -57.42 -27.09
N GLY A 481 -19.41 -58.58 -26.90
CA GLY A 481 -17.96 -58.78 -26.93
C GLY A 481 -17.16 -58.53 -28.23
N SER A 482 -15.93 -58.01 -28.09
CA SER A 482 -14.67 -58.75 -28.36
C SER A 482 -13.42 -57.85 -28.28
N ASN A 483 -12.35 -58.39 -27.70
CA ASN A 483 -10.93 -57.94 -27.73
C ASN A 483 -10.56 -56.52 -27.22
N PRO A 484 -9.85 -56.39 -26.07
CA PRO A 484 -9.42 -55.11 -25.52
C PRO A 484 -8.09 -54.58 -26.12
N PRO A 485 -7.96 -53.27 -26.40
CA PRO A 485 -6.70 -52.65 -26.80
C PRO A 485 -5.75 -52.39 -25.61
N LYS A 486 -4.44 -52.41 -25.87
CA LYS A 486 -3.35 -52.40 -24.88
C LYS A 486 -3.27 -51.09 -24.07
N PRO A 487 -2.98 -51.12 -22.76
CA PRO A 487 -2.89 -49.92 -21.93
C PRO A 487 -1.59 -49.13 -22.14
N LEU A 488 -1.72 -47.80 -22.22
CA LEU A 488 -0.59 -46.87 -22.24
C LEU A 488 0.07 -46.76 -20.85
N LYS A 489 1.41 -46.70 -20.83
CA LYS A 489 2.21 -46.79 -19.60
C LYS A 489 1.98 -45.58 -18.69
N LYS A 490 1.53 -45.85 -17.46
CA LYS A 490 1.37 -44.86 -16.39
C LYS A 490 2.66 -44.80 -15.56
N LEU A 491 3.20 -43.59 -15.37
CA LEU A 491 4.41 -43.36 -14.58
C LEU A 491 4.16 -43.71 -13.11
N ARG A 492 5.03 -44.55 -12.51
CA ARG A 492 5.06 -44.83 -11.07
C ARG A 492 6.36 -44.26 -10.47
N PHE A 493 6.27 -43.86 -9.20
CA PHE A 493 7.39 -43.61 -8.30
C PHE A 493 7.42 -44.77 -7.31
N ASP A 494 8.61 -45.28 -6.97
CA ASP A 494 8.77 -46.33 -5.94
C ASP A 494 9.87 -45.96 -4.92
N ILE A 495 9.64 -46.47 -3.71
CA ILE A 495 10.25 -46.22 -2.39
C ILE A 495 10.02 -47.52 -1.59
N GLU A 496 10.93 -48.12 -0.81
CA GLU A 496 12.30 -47.78 -0.37
C GLU A 496 13.12 -49.09 -0.20
N GLY A 497 14.40 -49.03 0.21
CA GLY A 497 15.03 -50.20 0.88
C GLY A 497 16.50 -50.51 0.57
N SER A 498 17.29 -50.60 1.65
CA SER A 498 18.62 -51.22 1.82
C SER A 498 18.69 -52.70 1.36
N ASP A 499 19.85 -53.29 1.01
CA ASP A 499 20.94 -53.67 1.94
C ASP A 499 22.29 -54.02 1.26
N GLU A 500 23.25 -54.53 2.04
CA GLU A 500 24.71 -54.60 1.78
C GLU A 500 25.26 -55.63 0.74
N ALA A 501 26.56 -55.46 0.46
CA ALA A 501 27.62 -56.50 0.38
C ALA A 501 28.20 -56.95 -1.00
N ASP A 502 29.43 -56.47 -1.21
CA ASP A 502 30.63 -57.20 -1.67
C ASP A 502 30.85 -57.57 -3.16
N GLY A 503 32.12 -57.73 -3.55
CA GLY A 503 32.56 -58.29 -4.83
C GLY A 503 33.33 -57.36 -5.78
N SER A 504 34.65 -57.25 -5.60
CA SER A 504 35.59 -56.46 -6.43
C SER A 504 35.74 -56.90 -7.89
N LEU A 505 36.08 -55.96 -8.79
CA LEU A 505 37.39 -55.94 -9.49
C LEU A 505 37.61 -54.67 -10.35
N ASN A 506 38.75 -54.00 -10.11
CA ASN A 506 39.72 -53.36 -11.03
C ASN A 506 39.28 -52.80 -12.41
N ASP A 507 39.81 -51.67 -12.92
CA ASP A 507 41.06 -50.94 -12.61
C ASP A 507 40.89 -49.41 -12.72
N PHE A 508 41.42 -48.65 -11.74
CA PHE A 508 42.43 -47.57 -11.90
C PHE A 508 42.66 -46.85 -10.56
N CYS A 509 43.72 -47.23 -9.85
CA CYS A 509 44.40 -46.41 -8.84
C CYS A 509 45.77 -45.99 -9.46
N CYS A 510 46.54 -45.00 -9.02
CA CYS A 510 46.76 -44.49 -7.67
C CYS A 510 47.73 -43.29 -7.76
N LEU A 511 47.47 -42.13 -7.13
CA LEU A 511 48.17 -41.55 -5.94
C LEU A 511 48.42 -40.05 -6.26
N SER A 512 48.55 -39.09 -5.35
CA SER A 512 48.16 -38.85 -3.95
C SER A 512 48.26 -37.31 -3.74
N LEU A 513 47.82 -36.61 -2.70
CA LEU A 513 47.75 -36.86 -1.26
C LEU A 513 46.77 -35.83 -0.66
N ALA A 514 46.06 -36.18 0.41
CA ALA A 514 45.18 -35.25 1.13
C ALA A 514 45.84 -34.71 2.41
N SER A 515 45.33 -33.60 2.95
CA SER A 515 44.89 -33.45 4.36
C SER A 515 45.05 -32.01 4.89
N THR A 516 44.29 -31.71 5.95
CA THR A 516 44.20 -30.39 6.58
C THR A 516 44.70 -30.40 8.03
N ARG A 517 45.08 -29.21 8.54
CA ARG A 517 44.88 -28.75 9.94
C ARG A 517 45.87 -29.15 11.07
N THR A 518 46.87 -28.28 11.34
CA THR A 518 47.47 -28.04 12.69
C THR A 518 48.19 -26.67 12.69
N ARG A 519 47.70 -25.61 13.35
CA ARG A 519 47.86 -25.19 14.77
C ARG A 519 49.30 -24.95 15.27
N MET A 520 49.73 -23.68 15.19
CA MET A 520 50.61 -22.92 16.11
C MET A 520 51.72 -23.63 16.93
N GLN A 521 53.00 -23.38 16.62
CA GLN A 521 54.00 -22.84 17.57
C GLN A 521 55.39 -22.60 16.92
N LYS A 522 56.13 -21.58 17.42
CA LYS A 522 57.52 -21.17 17.05
C LYS A 522 57.69 -20.70 15.59
N GLN A 523 58.57 -19.76 15.24
CA GLN A 523 59.36 -18.72 15.93
C GLN A 523 59.55 -17.63 14.83
N LYS A 524 59.27 -16.34 15.03
CA LYS A 524 60.10 -15.36 15.76
C LYS A 524 61.59 -15.41 15.38
N MET A 525 61.92 -15.01 14.15
CA MET A 525 63.09 -14.21 13.77
C MET A 525 62.98 -13.77 12.29
N ASN A 526 63.67 -12.69 11.92
CA ASN A 526 63.76 -12.11 10.56
C ASN A 526 62.44 -11.59 9.93
N ASP A 527 61.95 -10.46 10.46
CA ASP A 527 61.42 -9.35 9.63
C ASP A 527 61.59 -8.00 10.38
N SER A 528 62.71 -7.89 11.11
CA SER A 528 63.08 -6.71 11.89
C SER A 528 64.45 -6.18 11.46
N MET A 529 64.63 -6.00 10.15
CA MET A 529 65.73 -5.26 9.52
C MET A 529 65.28 -4.83 8.11
N ASP A 530 64.59 -3.69 8.03
CA ASP A 530 64.77 -2.65 6.99
C ASP A 530 63.62 -1.62 7.01
N THR A 531 63.73 -0.64 7.90
CA THR A 531 63.31 0.78 7.71
C THR A 531 63.63 1.58 8.98
N SER A 532 64.91 1.79 9.27
CA SER A 532 65.36 2.66 10.37
C SER A 532 66.77 3.21 10.09
N SER A 533 66.87 4.07 9.07
CA SER A 533 68.09 4.81 8.76
C SER A 533 67.74 6.13 8.07
N LYS A 534 67.11 7.03 8.84
CA LYS A 534 67.07 8.48 8.61
C LYS A 534 66.78 9.17 9.94
N GLU A 535 67.85 9.49 10.65
CA GLU A 535 67.87 10.30 11.87
C GLU A 535 68.64 11.60 11.57
N GLU A 536 68.38 12.64 12.37
CA GLU A 536 69.18 13.88 12.50
C GLU A 536 69.38 14.78 11.26
N LYS A 537 68.51 15.79 11.12
CA LYS A 537 68.86 17.17 11.54
C LYS A 537 67.64 18.07 11.72
#